data_AF-A0A2E5B7D7-F1
#
_entry.id   AF-A0A2E5B7D7-F1
#
_cell.length_a   1.000
_cell.length_b   1.000
_cell.length_c   1.000
_cell.angle_alpha   90.00
_cell.angle_beta   90.00
_cell.angle_gamma   90.00
#
_symmetry.space_group_name_H-M   'P 1'
#
loop_
_entity.id
_entity.type
_entity.pdbx_description
1 polymer ?
#
loop_
_entity_poly.entity_id
_entity_poly.type
_entity_poly.pdbx_seq_one_letter_code
_entity_poly.pdbx_strand_id
1 'polypeptide(L)'
;MTSKQTSDGSKNSTQKLTQATTASPSTREISSMDVLAKQPRQDVLSTLAVQIRGSILAIEESVDLINSDDPLERQHAMEEMEMFLQGVANDREELLKRADELLTFRAALRERARYRKSESDRIRTMVKSDTDKADRIETTVIRMLRLALEDQGATKFDLPMHEIRSRMTTQVIIDDYECAMEALPEDCRKVEIKPDKAGIKKALQDGRQIPGCRLHTDRSWRSN
;
A
#
# COMPACT_ATOMS: atom_id res chain seq x y z
N MET A 1 -63.41 -45.15 -24.57
CA MET A 1 -62.96 -44.01 -25.39
C MET A 1 -61.46 -43.88 -25.24
N THR A 2 -60.79 -43.67 -26.38
CA THR A 2 -59.43 -43.13 -26.59
C THR A 2 -58.20 -43.83 -25.99
N SER A 3 -57.60 -44.66 -26.85
CA SER A 3 -56.16 -44.85 -27.02
C SER A 3 -55.51 -43.62 -27.72
N LYS A 4 -54.24 -43.33 -27.44
CA LYS A 4 -53.18 -42.72 -28.31
C LYS A 4 -51.89 -42.53 -27.47
N GLN A 5 -50.80 -43.24 -27.73
CA GLN A 5 -49.74 -43.01 -28.74
C GLN A 5 -48.91 -41.72 -28.56
N THR A 6 -47.60 -41.89 -28.37
CA THR A 6 -46.44 -41.26 -29.07
C THR A 6 -45.17 -42.00 -28.57
N SER A 7 -44.46 -42.86 -29.31
CA SER A 7 -43.75 -42.77 -30.60
C SER A 7 -42.51 -41.87 -30.59
N ASP A 8 -41.37 -42.57 -30.66
CA ASP A 8 -40.16 -42.42 -31.50
C ASP A 8 -39.41 -41.10 -31.70
N GLY A 9 -38.09 -41.32 -31.75
CA GLY A 9 -37.15 -40.59 -32.60
C GLY A 9 -36.21 -39.68 -31.83
N SER A 10 -34.95 -39.49 -32.20
CA SER A 10 -34.05 -40.13 -33.15
C SER A 10 -32.70 -39.45 -32.88
N LYS A 11 -31.62 -40.21 -33.03
CA LYS A 11 -30.25 -39.72 -32.93
C LYS A 11 -30.05 -38.63 -33.99
N ASN A 12 -29.51 -37.47 -33.60
CA ASN A 12 -28.81 -36.62 -34.56
C ASN A 12 -27.47 -36.15 -33.99
N SER A 13 -26.45 -36.78 -34.54
CA SER A 13 -25.06 -36.40 -34.55
C SER A 13 -24.92 -35.04 -35.24
N THR A 14 -24.16 -34.12 -34.66
CA THR A 14 -23.65 -32.97 -35.39
C THR A 14 -22.19 -32.79 -35.01
N GLN A 15 -21.34 -33.32 -35.89
CA GLN A 15 -19.91 -33.08 -35.94
C GLN A 15 -19.68 -31.56 -36.06
N LYS A 16 -18.99 -30.96 -35.08
CA LYS A 16 -18.46 -29.61 -35.23
C LYS A 16 -17.05 -29.67 -35.80
N LEU A 17 -16.95 -29.05 -36.97
CA LEU A 17 -15.80 -28.80 -37.80
C LEU A 17 -14.60 -28.25 -36.99
N THR A 18 -13.46 -28.90 -37.14
CA THR A 18 -12.14 -28.45 -36.67
C THR A 18 -11.76 -27.15 -37.38
N GLN A 19 -11.67 -26.04 -36.63
CA GLN A 19 -10.93 -24.86 -37.08
C GLN A 19 -9.61 -24.81 -36.33
N ALA A 20 -8.52 -24.90 -37.09
CA ALA A 20 -7.16 -24.71 -36.62
C ALA A 20 -7.00 -23.27 -36.09
N THR A 21 -6.93 -23.13 -34.77
CA THR A 21 -6.52 -21.88 -34.13
C THR A 21 -5.01 -21.82 -34.18
N THR A 22 -4.46 -21.00 -35.06
CA THR A 22 -3.05 -20.62 -35.03
C THR A 22 -2.82 -19.83 -33.74
N ALA A 23 -2.09 -20.44 -32.80
CA ALA A 23 -1.73 -19.81 -31.54
C ALA A 23 -0.86 -18.56 -31.81
N SER A 24 -1.36 -17.41 -31.36
CA SER A 24 -0.55 -16.20 -31.18
C SER A 24 0.54 -16.47 -30.12
N PRO A 25 1.74 -15.88 -30.25
CA PRO A 25 2.82 -16.13 -29.32
C PRO A 25 2.40 -15.68 -27.92
N SER A 26 2.38 -16.62 -26.97
CA SER A 26 2.07 -16.32 -25.57
C SER A 26 3.13 -15.38 -25.01
N THR A 27 2.81 -14.10 -24.84
CA THR A 27 3.56 -13.23 -23.95
C THR A 27 3.47 -13.87 -22.56
N ARG A 28 4.59 -14.43 -22.08
CA ARG A 28 4.68 -15.07 -20.78
C ARG A 28 4.38 -14.01 -19.73
N GLU A 29 3.20 -14.06 -19.11
CA GLU A 29 2.86 -13.19 -17.97
C GLU A 29 3.90 -13.45 -16.88
N ILE A 30 4.72 -12.45 -16.60
CA ILE A 30 5.75 -12.54 -15.56
C ILE A 30 5.02 -12.62 -14.22
N SER A 31 5.08 -13.78 -13.56
CA SER A 31 4.45 -13.97 -12.26
C SER A 31 5.05 -13.01 -11.24
N SER A 32 4.22 -12.45 -10.35
CA SER A 32 4.69 -11.54 -9.28
C SER A 32 5.76 -12.19 -8.38
N MET A 33 5.81 -13.51 -8.30
CA MET A 33 6.86 -14.24 -7.58
C MET A 33 8.21 -14.21 -8.32
N ASP A 34 8.21 -14.25 -9.65
CA ASP A 34 9.42 -14.17 -10.47
C ASP A 34 10.07 -12.78 -10.38
N VAL A 35 9.23 -11.72 -10.34
CA VAL A 35 9.69 -10.34 -10.14
C VAL A 35 10.37 -10.19 -8.78
N LEU A 36 9.81 -10.79 -7.72
CA LEU A 36 10.35 -10.67 -6.37
C LEU A 36 11.63 -11.49 -6.12
N ALA A 37 11.94 -12.45 -6.99
CA ALA A 37 13.13 -13.30 -6.84
C ALA A 37 14.43 -12.58 -7.23
N LYS A 38 14.36 -11.52 -8.04
CA LYS A 38 15.52 -10.75 -8.49
C LYS A 38 15.31 -9.27 -8.23
N GLN A 39 15.84 -8.80 -7.10
CA GLN A 39 15.84 -7.37 -6.80
C GLN A 39 16.70 -6.62 -7.83
N PRO A 40 16.16 -5.61 -8.53
CA PRO A 40 16.95 -4.81 -9.46
C PRO A 40 17.96 -3.94 -8.69
N ARG A 41 19.10 -3.70 -9.33
CA ARG A 41 20.13 -2.77 -8.84
C ARG A 41 19.66 -1.32 -8.96
N GLN A 42 19.75 -0.56 -7.88
CA GLN A 42 19.26 0.83 -7.80
C GLN A 42 20.33 1.86 -8.19
N ASP A 43 21.59 1.52 -7.96
CA ASP A 43 22.78 2.33 -8.26
C ASP A 43 22.88 2.69 -9.75
N VAL A 44 22.42 1.80 -10.64
CA VAL A 44 22.44 1.98 -12.09
C VAL A 44 21.70 3.24 -12.56
N LEU A 45 20.59 3.63 -11.90
CA LEU A 45 19.86 4.85 -12.26
C LEU A 45 20.70 6.11 -12.06
N SER A 46 21.47 6.16 -10.97
CA SER A 46 22.30 7.31 -10.66
C SER A 46 23.45 7.46 -11.66
N THR A 47 24.07 6.33 -12.04
CA THR A 47 25.13 6.29 -13.04
C THR A 47 24.63 6.77 -14.40
N LEU A 48 23.50 6.23 -14.89
CA LEU A 48 22.91 6.62 -16.17
C LEU A 48 22.49 8.10 -16.17
N ALA A 49 21.94 8.61 -15.08
CA ALA A 49 21.58 10.02 -14.97
C ALA A 49 22.80 10.95 -15.06
N VAL A 50 23.92 10.56 -14.44
CA VAL A 50 25.19 11.32 -14.53
C VAL A 50 25.77 11.24 -15.95
N GLN A 51 25.74 10.06 -16.58
CA GLN A 51 26.22 9.89 -17.96
C GLN A 51 25.43 10.74 -18.97
N ILE A 52 24.09 10.68 -18.92
CA ILE A 52 23.22 11.51 -19.77
C ILE A 52 23.56 12.99 -19.60
N ARG A 53 23.72 13.45 -18.35
CA ARG A 53 24.04 14.86 -18.09
C ARG A 53 25.44 15.24 -18.57
N GLY A 54 26.41 14.34 -18.43
CA GLY A 54 27.76 14.53 -18.97
C GLY A 54 27.76 14.67 -20.49
N SER A 55 27.05 13.79 -21.19
CA SER A 55 26.92 13.85 -22.65
C SER A 55 26.18 15.10 -23.13
N ILE A 56 25.14 15.57 -22.40
CA ILE A 56 24.46 16.84 -22.72
C ILE A 56 25.43 18.02 -22.61
N LEU A 57 26.26 18.07 -21.56
CA LEU A 57 27.26 19.12 -21.42
C LEU A 57 28.31 19.09 -22.55
N ALA A 58 28.74 17.90 -22.98
CA ALA A 58 29.67 17.76 -24.10
C ALA A 58 29.03 18.19 -25.44
N ILE A 59 27.73 17.95 -25.62
CA ILE A 59 26.96 18.49 -26.75
C ILE A 59 26.93 20.02 -26.71
N GLU A 60 26.69 20.62 -25.54
CA GLU A 60 26.67 22.08 -25.38
C GLU A 60 28.05 22.70 -25.72
N GLU A 61 29.15 22.07 -25.32
CA GLU A 61 30.52 22.53 -25.62
C GLU A 61 30.89 22.40 -27.11
N SER A 62 30.41 21.36 -27.79
CA SER A 62 30.69 21.13 -29.22
C SER A 62 29.93 22.09 -30.16
N VAL A 63 28.88 22.78 -29.70
CA VAL A 63 28.12 23.75 -30.51
C VAL A 63 29.00 24.90 -31.03
N ASP A 64 29.94 25.39 -30.22
CA ASP A 64 30.82 26.49 -30.63
C ASP A 64 31.82 26.05 -31.70
N LEU A 65 32.31 24.80 -31.63
CA LEU A 65 33.26 24.23 -32.57
C LEU A 65 32.63 23.90 -33.94
N ILE A 66 31.33 23.58 -33.97
CA ILE A 66 30.58 23.38 -35.22
C ILE A 66 30.50 24.69 -36.03
N ASN A 67 30.56 25.84 -35.37
CA ASN A 67 30.58 27.15 -36.03
C ASN A 67 32.01 27.60 -36.44
N SER A 68 33.03 26.74 -36.30
CA SER A 68 34.39 27.06 -36.73
C SER A 68 34.48 27.32 -38.25
N ASP A 69 35.33 28.28 -38.61
CA ASP A 69 35.69 28.60 -39.99
C ASP A 69 36.56 27.50 -40.61
N ASP A 70 37.24 26.68 -39.79
CA ASP A 70 38.01 25.52 -40.23
C ASP A 70 37.07 24.35 -40.59
N PRO A 71 37.03 23.92 -41.88
CA PRO A 71 36.19 22.80 -42.30
C PRO A 71 36.50 21.47 -41.60
N LEU A 72 37.75 21.24 -41.19
CA LEU A 72 38.18 19.99 -40.57
C LEU A 72 37.73 19.93 -39.10
N GLU A 73 37.89 21.03 -38.36
CA GLU A 73 37.40 21.17 -36.98
C GLU A 73 35.89 21.04 -36.91
N ARG A 74 35.19 21.70 -37.86
CA ARG A 74 33.74 21.59 -37.97
C ARG A 74 33.29 20.15 -38.21
N GLN A 75 33.96 19.42 -39.11
CA GLN A 75 33.62 18.02 -39.37
C GLN A 75 33.82 17.15 -38.12
N HIS A 76 34.95 17.31 -37.42
CA HIS A 76 35.23 16.56 -36.19
C HIS A 76 34.19 16.84 -35.11
N ALA A 77 33.85 18.12 -34.90
CA ALA A 77 32.85 18.53 -33.92
C ALA A 77 31.45 17.96 -34.25
N MET A 78 31.09 17.86 -35.53
CA MET A 78 29.84 17.21 -35.96
C MET A 78 29.83 15.71 -35.66
N GLU A 79 30.93 15.00 -35.93
CA GLU A 79 31.06 13.57 -35.65
C GLU A 79 31.00 13.28 -34.13
N GLU A 80 31.67 14.10 -33.30
CA GLU A 80 31.59 14.00 -31.85
C GLU A 80 30.18 14.29 -31.32
N MET A 81 29.53 15.33 -31.83
CA MET A 81 28.16 15.68 -31.43
C MET A 81 27.18 14.56 -31.77
N GLU A 82 27.29 13.93 -32.94
CA GLU A 82 26.45 12.79 -33.34
C GLU A 82 26.65 11.59 -32.40
N MET A 83 27.90 11.29 -32.04
CA MET A 83 28.23 10.26 -31.06
C MET A 83 27.61 10.55 -29.68
N PHE A 84 27.71 11.78 -29.17
CA PHE A 84 27.09 12.13 -27.89
C PHE A 84 25.56 12.09 -27.94
N LEU A 85 24.95 12.55 -29.04
CA LEU A 85 23.49 12.48 -29.24
C LEU A 85 22.99 11.04 -29.21
N GLN A 86 23.70 10.13 -29.89
CA GLN A 86 23.38 8.70 -29.87
C GLN A 86 23.57 8.11 -28.47
N GLY A 87 24.62 8.50 -27.75
CA GLY A 87 24.84 8.12 -26.35
C GLY A 87 23.68 8.54 -25.44
N VAL A 88 23.24 9.81 -25.53
CA VAL A 88 22.09 10.33 -24.76
C VAL A 88 20.82 9.54 -25.07
N ALA A 89 20.56 9.21 -26.33
CA ALA A 89 19.39 8.43 -26.71
C ALA A 89 19.38 7.03 -26.06
N ASN A 90 20.50 6.31 -26.17
CA ASN A 90 20.67 4.97 -25.62
C ASN A 90 20.57 4.97 -24.08
N ASP A 91 21.31 5.85 -23.42
CA ASP A 91 21.35 5.92 -21.95
C ASP A 91 19.98 6.33 -21.38
N ARG A 92 19.26 7.22 -22.07
CA ARG A 92 17.90 7.62 -21.69
C ARG A 92 16.91 6.46 -21.82
N GLU A 93 17.00 5.67 -22.88
CA GLU A 93 16.16 4.48 -23.06
C GLU A 93 16.40 3.47 -21.94
N GLU A 94 17.66 3.15 -21.64
CA GLU A 94 18.01 2.23 -20.55
C GLU A 94 17.61 2.80 -19.18
N LEU A 95 17.76 4.11 -18.94
CA LEU A 95 17.31 4.75 -17.70
C LEU A 95 15.81 4.56 -17.48
N LEU A 96 15.00 4.80 -18.51
CA LEU A 96 13.55 4.65 -18.45
C LEU A 96 13.15 3.19 -18.20
N LYS A 97 13.79 2.25 -18.90
CA LYS A 97 13.57 0.82 -18.71
C LYS A 97 13.91 0.37 -17.29
N ARG A 98 15.06 0.80 -16.75
CA ARG A 98 15.45 0.48 -15.36
C ARG A 98 14.54 1.11 -14.31
N ALA A 99 14.06 2.32 -14.56
CA ALA A 99 13.09 2.96 -13.69
C ALA A 99 11.78 2.15 -13.65
N ASP A 100 11.30 1.68 -14.82
CA ASP A 100 10.10 0.87 -14.94
C ASP A 100 10.24 -0.50 -14.25
N GLU A 101 11.38 -1.18 -14.41
CA GLU A 101 11.70 -2.42 -13.69
C GLU A 101 11.62 -2.24 -12.17
N LEU A 102 12.18 -1.15 -11.65
CA LEU A 102 12.15 -0.83 -10.21
C LEU A 102 10.74 -0.49 -9.72
N LEU A 103 9.95 0.25 -10.50
CA LEU A 103 8.57 0.57 -10.15
C LEU A 103 7.68 -0.67 -10.17
N THR A 104 7.90 -1.58 -11.13
CA THR A 104 7.24 -2.88 -11.20
C THR A 104 7.59 -3.75 -9.98
N PHE A 105 8.87 -3.80 -9.60
CA PHE A 105 9.30 -4.51 -8.39
C PHE A 105 8.65 -3.93 -7.12
N ARG A 106 8.58 -2.60 -7.02
CA ARG A 106 7.89 -1.91 -5.92
C ARG A 106 6.40 -2.24 -5.87
N ALA A 107 5.72 -2.31 -7.02
CA ALA A 107 4.32 -2.70 -7.09
C ALA A 107 4.12 -4.14 -6.56
N ALA A 108 4.95 -5.08 -6.98
CA ALA A 108 4.93 -6.47 -6.49
C ALA A 108 5.14 -6.55 -4.96
N LEU A 109 6.05 -5.74 -4.41
CA LEU A 109 6.24 -5.65 -2.95
C LEU A 109 5.00 -5.14 -2.21
N ARG A 110 4.29 -4.15 -2.79
CA ARG A 110 3.06 -3.63 -2.20
C ARG A 110 1.92 -4.65 -2.22
N GLU A 111 1.77 -5.38 -3.32
CA GLU A 111 0.78 -6.45 -3.38
C GLU A 111 1.09 -7.57 -2.38
N ARG A 112 2.36 -7.98 -2.26
CA ARG A 112 2.76 -8.94 -1.22
C ARG A 112 2.50 -8.41 0.20
N ALA A 113 2.68 -7.12 0.45
CA ALA A 113 2.36 -6.51 1.74
C ALA A 113 0.85 -6.52 2.02
N ARG A 114 0.02 -6.19 1.02
CA ARG A 114 -1.45 -6.25 1.11
C ARG A 114 -1.93 -7.66 1.42
N TYR A 115 -1.43 -8.66 0.70
CA TYR A 115 -1.75 -10.07 0.94
C TYR A 115 -1.39 -10.52 2.36
N ARG A 116 -0.19 -10.17 2.85
CA ARG A 116 0.22 -10.52 4.22
C ARG A 116 -0.63 -9.81 5.26
N LYS A 117 -1.06 -8.57 4.99
CA LYS A 117 -1.96 -7.84 5.88
C LYS A 117 -3.33 -8.52 5.96
N SER A 118 -3.93 -8.91 4.83
CA SER A 118 -5.22 -9.61 4.83
C SER A 118 -5.15 -10.93 5.59
N GLU A 119 -4.05 -11.67 5.45
CA GLU A 119 -3.86 -12.91 6.19
C GLU A 119 -3.69 -12.66 7.69
N SER A 120 -2.94 -11.63 8.07
CA SER A 120 -2.83 -11.21 9.48
C SER A 120 -4.17 -10.84 10.08
N ASP A 121 -5.00 -10.10 9.36
CA ASP A 121 -6.34 -9.68 9.82
C ASP A 121 -7.29 -10.88 9.94
N ARG A 122 -7.18 -11.88 9.04
CA ARG A 122 -7.89 -13.15 9.15
C ARG A 122 -7.49 -13.91 10.42
N ILE A 123 -6.19 -14.06 10.67
CA ILE A 123 -5.68 -14.74 11.88
C ILE A 123 -6.16 -14.01 13.13
N ARG A 124 -6.11 -12.67 13.17
CA ARG A 124 -6.64 -11.88 14.29
C ARG A 124 -8.13 -12.14 14.54
N THR A 125 -8.91 -12.26 13.46
CA THR A 125 -10.34 -12.57 13.57
C THR A 125 -10.56 -13.96 14.17
N MET A 126 -9.75 -14.95 13.77
CA MET A 126 -9.81 -16.30 14.35
C MET A 126 -9.42 -16.30 15.82
N VAL A 127 -8.32 -15.64 16.18
CA VAL A 127 -7.88 -15.47 17.58
C VAL A 127 -9.01 -14.86 18.41
N LYS A 128 -9.61 -13.76 17.93
CA LYS A 128 -10.73 -13.13 18.62
C LYS A 128 -11.92 -14.08 18.78
N SER A 129 -12.28 -14.83 17.75
CA SER A 129 -13.37 -15.80 17.82
C SER A 129 -13.13 -16.87 18.90
N ASP A 130 -11.91 -17.36 19.01
CA ASP A 130 -11.55 -18.38 19.99
C ASP A 130 -11.44 -17.81 21.41
N THR A 131 -10.91 -16.59 21.58
CA THR A 131 -10.95 -15.90 22.89
C THR A 131 -12.39 -15.62 23.32
N ASP A 132 -13.25 -15.13 22.42
CA ASP A 132 -14.66 -14.86 22.72
C ASP A 132 -15.43 -16.15 23.09
N LYS A 133 -15.05 -17.30 22.53
CA LYS A 133 -15.61 -18.60 22.95
C LYS A 133 -15.13 -19.01 24.34
N ALA A 134 -13.83 -18.86 24.61
CA ALA A 134 -13.24 -19.17 25.90
C ALA A 134 -13.88 -18.31 27.01
N ASP A 135 -13.99 -17.00 26.81
CA ASP A 135 -14.60 -16.05 27.75
C ASP A 135 -16.08 -16.38 28.03
N ARG A 136 -16.82 -16.82 27.00
CA ARG A 136 -18.21 -17.29 27.16
C ARG A 136 -18.31 -18.55 28.02
N ILE A 137 -17.39 -19.50 27.81
CA ILE A 137 -17.33 -20.72 28.64
C ILE A 137 -16.99 -20.35 30.08
N GLU A 138 -15.95 -19.53 30.29
CA GLU A 138 -15.55 -19.07 31.63
C GLU A 138 -16.70 -18.34 32.34
N THR A 139 -17.36 -17.39 31.66
CA THR A 139 -18.53 -16.67 32.20
C THR A 139 -19.65 -17.64 32.57
N THR A 140 -19.89 -18.66 31.76
CA THR A 140 -20.90 -19.69 32.03
C THR A 140 -20.53 -20.51 33.26
N VAL A 141 -19.28 -20.97 33.36
CA VAL A 141 -18.79 -21.73 34.53
C VAL A 141 -18.92 -20.91 35.81
N ILE A 142 -18.47 -19.65 35.81
CA ILE A 142 -18.59 -18.74 36.95
C ILE A 142 -20.05 -18.58 37.38
N ARG A 143 -20.95 -18.37 36.41
CA ARG A 143 -22.38 -18.23 36.68
C ARG A 143 -22.95 -19.49 37.33
N MET A 144 -22.60 -20.68 36.83
CA MET A 144 -23.10 -21.94 37.36
C MET A 144 -22.53 -22.25 38.75
N LEU A 145 -21.25 -21.96 39.00
CA LEU A 145 -20.64 -22.13 40.33
C LEU A 145 -21.30 -21.22 41.37
N ARG A 146 -21.52 -19.94 41.04
CA ARG A 146 -22.25 -19.00 41.92
C ARG A 146 -23.68 -19.45 42.20
N LEU A 147 -24.37 -19.99 41.20
CA LEU A 147 -25.73 -20.51 41.35
C LEU A 147 -25.77 -21.76 42.24
N ALA A 148 -24.87 -22.72 42.01
CA ALA A 148 -24.88 -24.01 42.69
C ALA A 148 -24.37 -23.95 44.13
N LEU A 149 -23.44 -23.04 44.44
CA LEU A 149 -22.83 -22.89 45.77
C LEU A 149 -23.52 -21.81 46.62
N GLU A 150 -24.57 -21.17 46.11
CA GLU A 150 -25.32 -20.08 46.76
C GLU A 150 -24.45 -18.91 47.27
N ASP A 151 -23.23 -18.74 46.74
CA ASP A 151 -22.29 -17.70 47.13
C ASP A 151 -22.17 -16.60 46.06
N GLN A 152 -23.00 -15.57 46.21
CA GLN A 152 -22.96 -14.39 45.32
C GLN A 152 -21.77 -13.45 45.61
N GLY A 153 -21.10 -13.62 46.75
CA GLY A 153 -19.95 -12.82 47.17
C GLY A 153 -18.59 -13.42 46.82
N ALA A 154 -18.55 -14.67 46.35
CA ALA A 154 -17.33 -15.39 46.01
C ALA A 154 -16.44 -14.60 45.03
N THR A 155 -15.24 -14.27 45.50
CA THR A 155 -14.16 -13.68 44.72
C THR A 155 -13.14 -14.70 44.24
N LYS A 156 -13.28 -15.97 44.64
CA LYS A 156 -12.36 -17.05 44.30
C LYS A 156 -13.08 -18.41 44.27
N PHE A 157 -12.74 -19.25 43.29
CA PHE A 157 -13.11 -20.67 43.25
C PHE A 157 -11.86 -21.51 42.96
N ASP A 158 -11.61 -22.52 43.79
CA ASP A 158 -10.57 -23.53 43.57
C ASP A 158 -11.21 -24.79 42.95
N LEU A 159 -10.79 -25.14 41.73
CA LEU A 159 -11.21 -26.35 41.01
C LEU A 159 -10.03 -27.36 40.99
N PRO A 160 -10.27 -28.65 40.69
CA PRO A 160 -9.22 -29.68 40.73
C PRO A 160 -7.97 -29.37 39.88
N MET A 161 -8.14 -28.67 38.75
CA MET A 161 -7.06 -28.32 37.82
C MET A 161 -6.94 -26.82 37.52
N HIS A 162 -7.84 -26.00 38.06
CA HIS A 162 -7.98 -24.59 37.68
C HIS A 162 -8.30 -23.74 38.91
N GLU A 163 -7.88 -22.49 38.88
CA GLU A 163 -8.30 -21.48 39.86
C GLU A 163 -9.01 -20.36 39.10
N ILE A 164 -10.18 -19.95 39.60
CA ILE A 164 -10.88 -18.76 39.12
C ILE A 164 -10.78 -17.70 40.20
N ARG A 165 -10.29 -16.51 39.84
CA ARG A 165 -10.19 -15.37 40.75
C ARG A 165 -10.79 -14.13 40.12
N SER A 166 -11.65 -13.46 40.88
CA SER A 166 -12.19 -12.17 40.48
C SER A 166 -11.10 -11.10 40.60
N ARG A 167 -11.04 -10.21 39.60
CA ARG A 167 -10.22 -9.00 39.64
C ARG A 167 -11.14 -7.79 39.78
N MET A 168 -10.93 -7.00 40.83
CA MET A 168 -11.58 -5.70 40.96
C MET A 168 -10.95 -4.73 39.95
N THR A 169 -11.78 -4.13 39.10
CA THR A 169 -11.38 -3.05 38.19
C THR A 169 -12.21 -1.82 38.54
N THR A 170 -11.54 -0.69 38.76
CA THR A 170 -12.21 0.59 39.05
C THR A 170 -12.13 1.47 37.81
N GLN A 171 -13.26 1.98 37.35
CA GLN A 171 -13.33 2.92 36.23
C GLN A 171 -14.15 4.14 36.66
N VAL A 172 -13.74 5.32 36.21
CA VAL A 172 -14.54 6.54 36.35
C VAL A 172 -15.51 6.57 35.16
N ILE A 173 -16.80 6.55 35.44
CA ILE A 173 -17.86 6.71 34.44
C ILE A 173 -18.26 8.19 34.47
N ILE A 174 -18.17 8.85 33.32
CA ILE A 174 -18.62 10.22 33.15
C ILE A 174 -19.94 10.16 32.40
N ASP A 175 -21.00 10.72 32.99
CA ASP A 175 -22.28 10.91 32.32
C ASP A 175 -22.27 12.29 31.66
N ASP A 176 -22.28 12.34 30.32
CA ASP A 176 -22.22 13.60 29.58
C ASP A 176 -23.47 14.49 29.78
N TYR A 177 -24.59 13.94 30.26
CA TYR A 177 -25.80 14.72 30.54
C TYR A 177 -25.77 15.38 31.92
N GLU A 178 -25.15 14.74 32.90
CA GLU A 178 -25.06 15.25 34.28
C GLU A 178 -23.73 16.00 34.53
N CYS A 179 -22.67 15.60 33.85
CA CYS A 179 -21.32 16.14 34.01
C CYS A 179 -21.08 17.28 33.02
N ALA A 180 -21.56 18.48 33.36
CA ALA A 180 -21.21 19.69 32.61
C ALA A 180 -19.72 20.02 32.76
N MET A 181 -19.03 20.23 31.64
CA MET A 181 -17.58 20.48 31.61
C MET A 181 -17.19 21.76 32.36
N GLU A 182 -18.09 22.74 32.44
CA GLU A 182 -17.90 24.00 33.17
C GLU A 182 -17.96 23.80 34.68
N ALA A 183 -18.70 22.79 35.16
CA ALA A 183 -18.87 22.46 36.57
C ALA A 183 -17.76 21.55 37.12
N LEU A 184 -16.92 20.98 36.24
CA LEU A 184 -15.77 20.19 36.66
C LEU A 184 -14.74 21.09 37.37
N PRO A 185 -14.17 20.63 38.50
CA PRO A 185 -13.01 21.24 39.13
C PRO A 185 -11.85 21.47 38.16
N GLU A 186 -11.07 22.55 38.35
CA GLU A 186 -9.97 22.92 37.43
C GLU A 186 -8.92 21.82 37.25
N ASP A 187 -8.59 21.09 38.32
CA ASP A 187 -7.65 19.97 38.33
C ASP A 187 -8.15 18.75 37.53
N CYS A 188 -9.46 18.64 37.32
CA CYS A 188 -10.11 17.60 36.54
C CYS A 188 -10.30 17.99 35.06
N ARG A 189 -9.99 19.24 34.68
CA ARG A 189 -10.16 19.75 33.31
C ARG A 189 -8.87 19.71 32.53
N LYS A 190 -8.91 19.15 31.32
CA LYS A 190 -7.79 19.15 30.38
C LYS A 190 -8.05 20.13 29.23
N VAL A 191 -7.30 21.22 29.18
CA VAL A 191 -7.33 22.18 28.07
C VAL A 191 -6.23 21.85 27.07
N GLU A 192 -6.59 21.70 25.80
CA GLU A 192 -5.63 21.47 24.71
C GLU A 192 -5.63 22.65 23.73
N ILE A 193 -4.55 23.42 23.73
CA ILE A 193 -4.35 24.54 22.79
C ILE A 193 -3.51 24.05 21.62
N LYS A 194 -4.06 24.11 20.41
CA LYS A 194 -3.41 23.67 19.17
C LYS A 194 -3.35 24.81 18.15
N PRO A 195 -2.28 24.93 17.34
CA PRO A 195 -2.24 25.88 16.23
C PRO A 195 -3.31 25.54 15.20
N ASP A 196 -4.17 26.52 14.87
CA ASP A 196 -5.09 26.40 13.75
C ASP A 196 -4.31 26.53 12.43
N LYS A 197 -3.87 25.39 11.90
CA LYS A 197 -3.14 25.33 10.63
C LYS A 197 -3.95 25.84 9.45
N ALA A 198 -5.27 25.73 9.48
CA ALA A 198 -6.13 26.18 8.39
C ALA A 198 -6.24 27.71 8.39
N GLY A 199 -6.48 28.31 9.55
CA GLY A 199 -6.47 29.77 9.75
C GLY A 199 -5.09 30.37 9.44
N ILE A 200 -4.01 29.77 9.95
CA ILE A 200 -2.63 30.19 9.66
C ILE A 200 -2.35 30.10 8.15
N LYS A 201 -2.76 29.01 7.48
CA LYS A 201 -2.58 28.86 6.03
C LYS A 201 -3.30 29.96 5.25
N LYS A 202 -4.56 30.26 5.58
CA LYS A 202 -5.32 31.34 4.93
C LYS A 202 -4.64 32.68 5.13
N ALA A 203 -4.29 33.02 6.37
CA ALA A 203 -3.61 34.28 6.67
C ALA A 203 -2.27 34.44 5.92
N LEU A 204 -1.48 33.37 5.82
CA LEU A 204 -0.25 33.38 5.02
C LEU A 204 -0.51 33.51 3.52
N GLN A 205 -1.60 32.92 3.00
CA GLN A 205 -2.02 33.07 1.60
C GLN A 205 -2.53 34.48 1.29
N ASP A 206 -3.19 35.13 2.26
CA ASP A 206 -3.68 36.52 2.18
C ASP A 206 -2.54 37.56 2.35
N GLY A 207 -1.28 37.12 2.46
CA GLY A 207 -0.11 37.97 2.56
C GLY A 207 0.25 38.44 3.97
N ARG A 208 -0.43 37.95 5.01
CA ARG A 208 -0.12 38.27 6.42
C ARG A 208 1.13 37.52 6.87
N GLN A 209 2.07 38.22 7.50
CA GLN A 209 3.23 37.58 8.12
C GLN A 209 2.88 37.12 9.53
N ILE A 210 3.15 35.84 9.83
CA ILE A 210 2.98 35.24 11.15
C ILE A 210 4.36 34.71 11.59
N PRO A 211 4.93 35.20 12.71
CA PRO A 211 6.22 34.74 13.20
C PRO A 211 6.29 33.22 13.33
N GLY A 212 7.36 32.61 12.83
CA GLY A 212 7.57 31.17 12.88
C GLY A 212 6.74 30.34 11.89
N CYS A 213 5.88 30.95 11.07
CA CYS A 213 5.06 30.25 10.09
C CYS A 213 5.50 30.60 8.66
N ARG A 214 5.64 29.59 7.80
CA ARG A 214 5.94 29.76 6.36
C ARG A 214 5.12 28.79 5.54
N LEU A 215 4.67 29.23 4.37
CA LEU A 215 3.97 28.38 3.43
C LEU A 215 5.01 27.59 2.61
N HIS A 216 5.03 26.28 2.77
CA HIS A 216 5.84 25.37 1.95
C HIS A 216 4.95 24.72 0.89
N THR A 217 5.34 24.78 -0.38
CA THR A 217 4.60 24.17 -1.48
C THR A 217 5.45 23.11 -2.14
N ASP A 218 5.06 21.85 -2.00
CA ASP A 218 5.67 20.71 -2.68
C ASP A 218 4.69 20.04 -3.63
N ARG A 219 5.24 19.40 -4.66
CA ARG A 219 4.50 18.44 -5.48
C ARG A 219 4.80 17.03 -4.99
N SER A 220 3.75 16.30 -4.62
CA SER A 220 3.86 14.87 -4.31
C SER A 220 3.71 14.03 -5.57
N TRP A 221 4.64 13.12 -5.82
CA TRP A 221 4.58 12.17 -6.93
C TRP A 221 4.08 10.80 -6.44
N ARG A 222 3.26 10.14 -7.24
CA ARG A 222 2.86 8.75 -7.02
C ARG A 222 3.08 7.98 -8.30
N SER A 223 3.78 6.86 -8.21
CA SER A 223 3.64 5.82 -9.22
C SER A 223 2.32 5.10 -8.98
N ASN A 224 1.68 4.67 -10.07
CA ASN A 224 0.63 3.66 -9.99
C ASN A 224 1.21 2.35 -9.39
#